data_AF-A0A3B9L181-F1
#
_entry.id   AF-A0A3B9L181-F1
#
_cell.length_a   1.000
_cell.length_b   1.000
_cell.length_c   1.000
_cell.angle_alpha   90.00
_cell.angle_beta   90.00
_cell.angle_gamma   90.00
#
_symmetry.space_group_name_H-M   'P 1'
#
loop_
_entity.id
_entity.type
_entity.pdbx_description
1 polymer ?
#
loop_
_entity_poly.entity_id
_entity_poly.type
_entity_poly.pdbx_seq_one_letter_code
_entity_poly.pdbx_strand_id
1 'polypeptide(L)'
;MMILLMLPMFAIFIAFQDPGSPLIDIASWIPFFTPFLLILRMPHDPPLWEVLAQMGLMAGFALLILWLSTKVYRAGAVHGAGIGDMGGMLKRMIGLKGKAA
;
A
#
# COMPACT_ATOMS: atom_id res chain seq x y z
N MET A 1 10.75 -1.41 -5.40
CA MET A 1 10.56 -2.52 -4.44
C MET A 1 11.62 -2.54 -3.35
N MET A 2 12.91 -2.41 -3.69
CA MET A 2 13.99 -2.40 -2.68
C MET A 2 13.80 -1.35 -1.59
N ILE A 3 13.51 -0.09 -1.95
CA ILE A 3 13.36 1.01 -0.97
C ILE A 3 12.19 0.77 0.00
N LEU A 4 11.05 0.26 -0.49
CA LEU A 4 9.87 0.01 0.35
C LEU A 4 10.14 -1.09 1.39
N LEU A 5 10.89 -2.12 1.02
CA LEU A 5 11.26 -3.24 1.90
C LEU A 5 12.47 -2.95 2.79
N MET A 6 13.22 -1.89 2.52
CA MET A 6 14.28 -1.40 3.40
C MET A 6 13.74 -0.56 4.56
N LEU A 7 12.58 0.08 4.40
CA LEU A 7 12.00 0.94 5.44
C LEU A 7 11.78 0.24 6.80
N PRO A 8 11.26 -1.01 6.85
CA PRO A 8 11.08 -1.73 8.11
C PRO A 8 12.40 -2.05 8.82
N MET A 9 13.53 -2.11 8.10
CA MET A 9 14.83 -2.34 8.75
C MET A 9 15.22 -1.20 9.66
N PHE A 10 14.85 0.05 9.34
CA PHE A 10 15.08 1.19 10.21
C PHE A 10 14.22 1.13 11.47
N ALA A 11 13.03 0.54 11.39
CA ALA A 11 12.14 0.39 12.55
C ALA A 11 12.71 -0.57 13.60
N ILE A 12 13.59 -1.51 13.22
CA ILE A 12 14.28 -2.39 14.18
C ILE A 12 15.15 -1.60 15.15
N PHE A 13 15.88 -0.59 14.67
CA PHE A 13 16.70 0.26 15.54
C PHE A 13 15.85 1.03 16.55
N ILE A 14 14.69 1.53 16.11
CA ILE A 14 13.73 2.23 16.97
C ILE A 14 13.15 1.26 17.99
N ALA A 15 12.78 0.05 17.57
CA ALA A 15 12.22 -0.98 18.45
C ALA A 15 13.22 -1.46 19.51
N PHE A 16 14.52 -1.51 19.19
CA PHE A 16 15.55 -1.86 20.18
C PHE A 16 15.78 -0.77 21.22
N GLN A 17 15.63 0.51 20.85
CA GLN A 17 15.77 1.61 21.79
C GLN A 17 14.51 1.83 22.63
N ASP A 18 13.35 1.73 21.98
CA ASP A 18 12.03 1.87 22.58
C ASP A 18 11.05 0.88 21.94
N PRO A 19 10.88 -0.32 22.54
CA PRO A 19 10.00 -1.37 22.02
C PRO A 19 8.52 -0.95 21.97
N GLY A 20 8.11 -0.02 22.82
CA GLY A 20 6.75 0.51 22.90
C GLY A 20 6.58 1.85 22.17
N SER A 21 7.50 2.18 21.26
CA SER A 21 7.48 3.48 20.60
C SER A 21 6.16 3.70 19.84
N PRO A 22 5.44 4.82 20.09
CA PRO A 22 4.22 5.17 19.37
C PRO A 22 4.41 5.24 17.86
N LEU A 23 5.63 5.48 17.40
CA LEU A 23 5.96 5.51 15.98
C LEU A 23 5.81 4.12 15.34
N ILE A 24 6.20 3.05 16.03
CA ILE A 24 6.06 1.67 15.58
C ILE A 24 4.58 1.30 15.56
N ASP A 25 3.83 1.71 16.59
CA ASP A 25 2.40 1.49 16.68
C ASP A 25 1.67 2.12 15.48
N ILE A 26 1.90 3.40 15.21
CA ILE A 26 1.26 4.12 14.09
C ILE A 26 1.70 3.52 12.75
N ALA A 27 3.00 3.26 12.56
CA ALA A 27 3.50 2.70 11.31
C ALA A 27 2.97 1.29 11.03
N SER A 28 2.66 0.51 12.08
CA SER A 28 2.09 -0.84 11.94
C SER A 28 0.67 -0.87 11.36
N TRP A 29 -0.02 0.27 11.30
CA TRP A 29 -1.32 0.40 10.62
C TRP A 29 -1.22 0.56 9.10
N ILE A 30 -0.01 0.72 8.55
CA ILE A 30 0.20 0.77 7.11
C ILE A 30 0.33 -0.67 6.59
N PRO A 31 -0.57 -1.17 5.71
CA PRO A 31 -0.67 -2.58 5.35
C PRO A 31 0.64 -3.23 4.87
N PHE A 32 1.49 -2.46 4.19
CA PHE A 32 2.80 -2.92 3.70
C PHE A 32 3.83 -3.12 4.81
N PHE A 33 3.72 -2.38 5.91
CA PHE A 33 4.65 -2.43 7.04
C PHE A 33 4.12 -3.33 8.16
N THR A 34 2.80 -3.47 8.26
CA THR A 34 2.10 -4.34 9.22
C THR A 34 2.76 -5.71 9.42
N PRO A 35 3.06 -6.54 8.39
CA PRO A 35 3.63 -7.88 8.63
C PRO A 35 5.03 -7.85 9.25
N PHE A 36 5.79 -6.78 9.06
CA PHE A 36 7.13 -6.63 9.62
C PHE A 36 7.08 -6.07 11.05
N LEU A 37 6.26 -5.03 11.25
CA LEU A 37 6.19 -4.31 12.51
C LEU A 37 5.38 -5.08 13.56
N LEU A 38 4.37 -5.87 13.17
CA LEU A 38 3.65 -6.74 14.12
C LEU A 38 4.59 -7.70 14.84
N ILE A 39 5.59 -8.26 14.14
CA ILE A 39 6.59 -9.16 14.74
C ILE A 39 7.39 -8.43 15.82
N LEU A 40 7.74 -7.15 15.57
CA LEU A 40 8.45 -6.32 16.54
C LEU A 40 7.57 -5.90 17.72
N ARG A 41 6.25 -5.82 17.53
CA ARG A 41 5.28 -5.48 18.59
C ARG A 41 4.94 -6.69 19.47
N MET A 42 4.99 -7.92 18.96
CA MET A 42 4.61 -9.14 19.71
C MET A 42 5.25 -9.27 21.12
N PRO A 43 6.54 -8.95 21.34
CA PRO A 43 7.14 -9.01 22.68
C PRO A 43 6.54 -8.03 23.71
N HIS A 44 5.80 -7.02 23.26
CA HIS A 44 5.10 -6.06 24.11
C HIS A 44 3.64 -6.48 24.38
N ASP A 45 3.21 -7.67 23.94
CA ASP A 45 1.85 -8.19 24.11
C ASP A 45 0.76 -7.16 23.71
N PRO A 46 0.73 -6.73 22.44
CA PRO A 46 -0.29 -5.80 21.96
C PRO A 46 -1.68 -6.42 22.15
N PRO A 47 -2.71 -5.60 22.43
CA PRO A 47 -4.07 -6.10 22.59
C PRO A 47 -4.51 -6.97 21.40
N LEU A 48 -5.15 -8.11 21.68
CA LEU A 48 -5.56 -9.07 20.65
C LEU A 48 -6.41 -8.41 19.55
N TRP A 49 -7.24 -7.44 19.91
CA TRP A 49 -8.09 -6.72 18.96
C TRP A 49 -7.28 -5.89 17.95
N GLU A 50 -6.13 -5.34 18.34
CA GLU A 50 -5.24 -4.61 17.43
C GLU A 50 -4.63 -5.55 16.42
N VAL A 51 -4.14 -6.71 16.87
CA VAL A 51 -3.57 -7.74 15.99
C VAL A 51 -4.61 -8.20 14.97
N LEU A 52 -5.82 -8.52 15.42
CA LEU A 52 -6.92 -8.94 14.53
C LEU A 52 -7.35 -7.82 13.57
N ALA A 53 -7.41 -6.57 14.03
CA ALA A 53 -7.74 -5.42 13.18
C ALA A 53 -6.67 -5.20 12.10
N GLN A 54 -5.39 -5.32 12.45
CA GLN A 54 -4.27 -5.20 11.53
C GLN A 54 -4.23 -6.33 10.50
N MET A 55 -4.51 -7.57 10.92
CA MET A 55 -4.69 -8.71 10.00
C MET A 55 -5.86 -8.49 9.05
N GLY A 56 -7.01 -8.03 9.56
CA GLY A 56 -8.19 -7.70 8.76
C GLY A 56 -7.92 -6.57 7.77
N LEU A 57 -7.18 -5.55 8.19
CA LEU A 57 -6.77 -4.43 7.34
C LEU A 57 -5.85 -4.89 6.20
N MET A 58 -4.89 -5.77 6.48
CA MET A 58 -4.06 -6.38 5.43
C MET A 58 -4.89 -7.18 4.43
N ALA A 59 -5.80 -8.03 4.91
CA ALA A 59 -6.67 -8.83 4.06
C ALA A 59 -7.59 -7.93 3.20
N GLY A 60 -8.21 -6.93 3.81
CA GLY A 60 -9.05 -5.95 3.11
C GLY A 60 -8.27 -5.17 2.05
N PHE A 61 -7.04 -4.76 2.37
CA PHE A 61 -6.16 -4.08 1.42
C PHE A 61 -5.76 -4.99 0.26
N ALA A 62 -5.43 -6.26 0.53
CA ALA A 62 -5.15 -7.24 -0.51
C ALA A 62 -6.35 -7.45 -1.44
N LEU A 63 -7.55 -7.58 -0.88
CA LEU A 63 -8.79 -7.69 -1.66
C LEU A 63 -9.06 -6.43 -2.50
N LEU A 64 -8.80 -5.24 -1.94
CA LEU A 64 -8.93 -3.97 -2.66
C LEU A 64 -7.97 -3.90 -3.86
N ILE A 65 -6.71 -4.28 -3.65
CA ILE A 65 -5.71 -4.33 -4.74
C ILE A 65 -6.15 -5.35 -5.80
N LEU A 66 -6.55 -6.56 -5.41
CA LEU A 66 -7.01 -7.60 -6.33
C LEU A 66 -8.23 -7.14 -7.13
N TRP A 67 -9.18 -6.47 -6.49
CA TRP A 67 -10.36 -5.90 -7.15
C TRP A 67 -9.96 -4.82 -8.16
N LEU A 68 -9.07 -3.90 -7.80
CA LEU A 68 -8.54 -2.87 -8.70
C LEU A 68 -7.79 -3.50 -9.89
N SER A 69 -6.91 -4.46 -9.63
CA SER A 69 -6.17 -5.19 -10.66
C SER A 69 -7.09 -5.91 -11.63
N THR A 70 -8.16 -6.55 -11.12
CA THR A 70 -9.17 -7.22 -11.95
C THR A 70 -9.93 -6.21 -12.83
N LYS A 71 -10.26 -5.04 -12.29
CA LYS A 71 -10.93 -3.97 -13.03
C LYS A 71 -10.05 -3.42 -14.16
N VAL A 72 -8.77 -3.16 -13.88
CA VAL A 72 -7.79 -2.70 -14.89
C VAL A 72 -7.56 -3.77 -15.95
N TYR A 73 -7.40 -5.04 -15.53
CA TYR A 73 -7.26 -6.16 -16.45
C TYR A 73 -8.46 -6.31 -17.38
N ARG A 74 -9.69 -6.25 -16.85
CA ARG A 74 -10.91 -6.30 -17.67
C ARG A 74 -11.03 -5.10 -18.62
N ALA A 75 -10.63 -3.90 -18.19
CA ALA A 75 -10.63 -2.72 -19.06
C ALA A 75 -9.67 -2.91 -20.25
N GLY A 76 -8.44 -3.37 -19.99
CA GLY A 76 -7.45 -3.66 -21.04
C GLY A 76 -7.87 -4.80 -21.97
N ALA A 77 -8.39 -5.90 -21.42
CA ALA A 77 -8.79 -7.07 -22.19
C ALA A 77 -10.03 -6.84 -23.08
N VAL A 78 -11.02 -6.06 -22.61
CA VAL A 78 -12.30 -5.88 -23.32
C VAL A 78 -12.26 -4.70 -24.28
N HIS A 79 -11.60 -3.60 -23.93
CA HIS A 79 -11.63 -2.38 -24.74
C HIS A 79 -10.39 -2.22 -25.62
N GLY A 80 -9.44 -3.17 -25.54
CA GLY A 80 -8.14 -3.02 -26.20
C GLY A 80 -7.42 -1.75 -25.78
N ALA A 81 -7.76 -1.20 -24.60
CA ALA A 81 -7.22 0.04 -24.08
C ALA A 81 -5.74 -0.18 -23.76
N GLY A 82 -4.90 -0.03 -24.79
CA GLY A 82 -3.47 0.00 -24.65
C GLY A 82 -3.08 1.22 -23.82
N ILE A 83 -1.88 1.18 -23.23
CA ILE A 83 -1.27 2.29 -22.49
C ILE A 83 -1.38 3.65 -23.22
N GLY A 84 -1.50 3.65 -24.56
CA GLY A 84 -1.75 4.83 -25.38
C GLY A 84 -3.09 5.54 -25.15
N ASP A 85 -4.18 4.82 -24.91
CA ASP A 85 -5.52 5.42 -24.71
C ASP A 85 -5.67 6.06 -23.34
N MET A 86 -5.03 5.48 -22.32
CA MET A 86 -4.96 6.08 -20.98
C MET A 86 -4.14 7.38 -21.01
N GLY A 87 -3.04 7.42 -21.78
CA GLY A 87 -2.26 8.63 -22.03
C GLY A 87 -3.05 9.71 -22.77
N GLY A 88 -3.86 9.32 -23.77
CA GLY A 88 -4.74 10.23 -24.51
C GLY A 88 -5.87 10.81 -23.65
N MET A 89 -6.46 10.00 -22.78
CA MET A 89 -7.53 10.42 -21.88
C MET A 89 -7.00 11.34 -20.76
N LEU A 90 -5.80 11.06 -20.24
CA LEU A 90 -5.11 11.93 -19.29
C LEU A 90 -4.75 13.28 -19.92
N LYS A 91 -4.22 13.29 -21.15
CA LYS A 91 -3.90 14.51 -21.90
C LYS A 91 -5.14 15.36 -22.23
N ARG A 92 -6.28 14.71 -22.47
CA ARG A 92 -7.60 15.36 -22.61
C ARG A 92 -8.12 15.92 -21.29
N MET A 93 -7.95 15.21 -20.17
CA MET A 93 -8.31 15.70 -18.83
C MET A 93 -7.44 16.89 -18.37
N ILE A 94 -6.16 16.90 -18.73
CA ILE A 94 -5.21 18.00 -18.41
C ILE A 94 -5.37 19.18 -19.40
N GLY A 95 -6.35 19.14 -20.31
CA GLY A 95 -6.72 20.31 -21.12
C GLY A 95 -5.67 20.77 -22.12
N LEU A 96 -4.68 19.94 -22.47
CA LEU A 96 -3.71 20.23 -23.54
C LEU A 96 -4.37 20.03 -24.91
N LYS A 97 -5.36 20.88 -25.21
CA LYS A 97 -5.89 21.08 -26.56
C LYS A 97 -4.85 21.92 -27.31
N GLY A 98 -3.76 21.28 -27.74
CA GLY A 98 -2.84 21.86 -28.70
C GLY A 98 -3.61 22.17 -29.97
N LYS A 99 -3.85 23.47 -30.23
CA LYS A 99 -4.29 23.99 -31.52
C LYS A 99 -3.35 23.45 -32.59
N ALA A 100 -3.84 22.54 -33.43
CA ALA A 100 -3.28 22.34 -34.76
C ALA A 100 -3.91 23.44 -35.64
N ALA A 101 -3.10 24.42 -36.01
CA ALA A 101 -3.28 25.21 -37.21
C ALA A 101 -2.68 24.44 -38.39
#